data_AF-A0A7S2IT13-F1
#
_entry.id   AF-A0A7S2IT13-F1
#
_cell.length_a   1.000
_cell.length_b   1.000
_cell.length_c   1.000
_cell.angle_alpha   90.00
_cell.angle_beta   90.00
_cell.angle_gamma   90.00
#
_symmetry.space_group_name_H-M   'P 1'
#
loop_
_entity.id
_entity.type
_entity.pdbx_description
1 polymer ?
#
loop_
_entity_poly.entity_id
_entity_poly.type
_entity_poly.pdbx_seq_one_letter_code
_entity_poly.pdbx_strand_id
1 'polypeptide(L)'
;MLALPLALLASKIACRSDLDCSLNGLCTDGACVCDVPWGGARCQTLLLAAGREGVGGIPLAAYHGDSLNATSWGASVLHAPEDGRYYMWVAAMTNKCPLADWMTNSEVHLAVSDEPLGPFAKIRTLVSPWAHNPQTIRAPDATVASGHAYVLFTLGDGKNYHGDPKVCDGRSPAPPMPPVPPPPWVVKPCRFGPPHGQHSWAGCMVANFTLFWSETPAGKWREHTAQILDWPVHHTGRPWDYGPYGNWNPAPIVHPNGTIFVQVRASSSFRLRYTS
;
A
#
# COMPACT_ATOMS: atom_id res chain seq x y z
N MET A 1 -29.58 -40.85 45.24
CA MET A 1 -28.25 -40.45 44.75
C MET A 1 -28.43 -39.25 43.82
N LEU A 2 -28.19 -38.03 44.31
CA LEU A 2 -28.19 -36.82 43.47
C LEU A 2 -26.77 -36.59 42.95
N ALA A 3 -26.60 -36.58 41.63
CA ALA A 3 -25.35 -36.20 40.98
C ALA A 3 -25.29 -34.66 40.90
N LEU A 4 -24.27 -34.07 41.54
CA LEU A 4 -23.92 -32.66 41.37
C LEU A 4 -23.24 -32.46 40.00
N PRO A 5 -23.57 -31.42 39.23
CA PRO A 5 -22.87 -31.14 37.98
C PRO A 5 -21.47 -30.61 38.28
N LEU A 6 -20.46 -31.25 37.69
CA LEU A 6 -19.07 -30.83 37.74
C LEU A 6 -18.93 -29.54 36.93
N ALA A 7 -18.83 -28.40 37.59
CA ALA A 7 -18.54 -27.14 36.94
C ALA A 7 -17.11 -27.17 36.40
N LEU A 8 -16.95 -27.17 35.07
CA LEU A 8 -15.64 -26.93 34.44
C LEU A 8 -15.21 -25.49 34.76
N LEU A 9 -14.31 -25.35 35.72
CA LEU A 9 -13.52 -24.13 35.90
C LEU A 9 -12.59 -24.00 34.69
N ALA A 10 -13.00 -23.20 33.70
CA ALA A 10 -12.12 -22.76 32.64
C ALA A 10 -10.95 -22.01 33.29
N SER A 11 -9.77 -22.64 33.32
CA SER A 11 -8.55 -22.04 33.82
C SER A 11 -8.24 -20.81 32.97
N LYS A 12 -8.55 -19.61 33.49
CA LYS A 12 -8.01 -18.37 32.96
C LYS A 12 -6.51 -18.47 33.14
N ILE A 13 -5.77 -18.68 32.04
CA ILE A 13 -4.31 -18.71 32.12
C ILE A 13 -3.87 -17.32 32.55
N ALA A 14 -3.41 -17.21 33.80
CA ALA A 14 -2.99 -15.95 34.36
C ALA A 14 -1.77 -15.42 33.59
N CYS A 15 -1.80 -14.14 33.23
CA CYS A 15 -0.65 -13.48 32.61
C CYS A 15 0.44 -13.19 33.66
N ARG A 16 1.70 -13.11 33.24
CA ARG A 16 2.84 -12.67 34.07
C ARG A 16 3.46 -11.39 33.54
N SER A 17 3.29 -11.12 32.25
CA SER A 17 3.82 -9.94 31.56
C SER A 17 2.92 -9.54 30.40
N ASP A 18 3.11 -8.35 29.86
CA ASP A 18 2.35 -7.84 28.69
C ASP A 18 2.56 -8.70 27.43
N LEU A 19 3.66 -9.46 27.37
CA LEU A 19 3.91 -10.44 26.32
C LEU A 19 2.87 -11.56 26.33
N ASP A 20 2.38 -11.97 27.51
CA ASP A 20 1.30 -12.95 27.63
C ASP A 20 -0.05 -12.40 27.14
N CYS A 21 -0.16 -11.07 27.05
CA CYS A 21 -1.29 -10.33 26.50
C CYS A 21 -1.06 -9.94 25.02
N SER A 22 -0.23 -10.70 24.31
CA SER A 22 0.07 -10.51 22.88
C SER A 22 0.60 -9.11 22.54
N LEU A 23 1.12 -8.37 23.53
CA LEU A 23 1.54 -6.96 23.39
C LEU A 23 0.41 -6.03 22.91
N ASN A 24 -0.83 -6.45 23.10
CA ASN A 24 -2.05 -5.72 22.72
C ASN A 24 -2.86 -5.32 23.97
N GLY A 25 -2.17 -5.17 25.09
CA GLY A 25 -2.74 -4.89 26.40
C GLY A 25 -1.73 -5.05 27.51
N LEU A 26 -2.16 -4.76 28.73
CA LEU A 26 -1.35 -4.83 29.94
C LEU A 26 -1.72 -6.05 30.78
N CYS A 27 -0.72 -6.69 31.38
CA CYS A 27 -0.96 -7.71 32.39
C CYS A 27 -1.12 -7.06 33.77
N THR A 28 -2.35 -7.09 34.30
CA THR A 28 -2.69 -6.54 35.62
C THR A 28 -3.33 -7.62 36.49
N ASP A 29 -2.74 -7.89 37.66
CA ASP A 29 -3.24 -8.88 38.63
C ASP A 29 -3.49 -10.27 38.04
N GLY A 30 -2.62 -10.69 37.11
CA GLY A 30 -2.73 -11.98 36.44
C GLY A 30 -3.83 -12.03 35.35
N ALA A 31 -4.46 -10.92 35.00
CA ALA A 31 -5.41 -10.83 33.90
C ALA A 31 -4.97 -9.78 32.85
N CYS A 32 -5.22 -10.07 31.58
CA CYS A 32 -4.95 -9.13 30.51
C CYS A 32 -6.06 -8.07 30.42
N VAL A 33 -5.67 -6.80 30.45
CA VAL A 33 -6.50 -5.64 30.12
C VAL A 33 -6.12 -5.18 28.73
N CYS A 34 -7.00 -5.44 27.76
CA CYS A 34 -6.70 -5.24 26.36
C CYS A 34 -6.86 -3.80 25.91
N ASP A 35 -5.94 -3.35 25.06
CA ASP A 35 -6.07 -2.11 24.32
C ASP A 35 -7.14 -2.26 23.25
N VAL A 36 -8.10 -1.34 23.17
CA VAL A 36 -9.10 -1.35 22.09
C VAL A 36 -8.38 -1.17 20.74
N PRO A 37 -8.70 -1.96 19.69
CA PRO A 37 -9.84 -2.88 19.56
C PRO A 37 -9.52 -4.36 19.82
N TRP A 38 -8.51 -4.68 20.62
CA TRP A 38 -8.16 -6.07 20.95
C TRP A 38 -8.99 -6.62 22.10
N GLY A 39 -9.16 -7.94 22.09
CA GLY A 39 -9.89 -8.68 23.11
C GLY A 39 -9.50 -10.16 23.16
N GLY A 40 -10.28 -10.92 23.93
CA GLY A 40 -9.96 -12.30 24.30
C GLY A 40 -9.08 -12.37 25.55
N ALA A 41 -8.89 -13.59 26.07
CA ALA A 41 -8.20 -13.81 27.35
C ALA A 41 -6.72 -13.34 27.38
N ARG A 42 -6.12 -13.13 26.21
CA ARG A 42 -4.74 -12.69 26.01
C ARG A 42 -4.63 -11.53 25.03
N CYS A 43 -5.71 -10.78 24.80
CA CYS A 43 -5.76 -9.68 23.81
C CYS A 43 -5.34 -10.11 22.39
N GLN A 44 -5.52 -11.40 22.09
CA GLN A 44 -5.10 -12.03 20.85
C GLN A 44 -6.11 -11.89 19.71
N THR A 45 -7.31 -11.38 20.01
CA THR A 45 -8.41 -11.31 19.05
C THR A 45 -8.65 -9.86 18.69
N LEU A 46 -8.55 -9.54 17.39
CA LEU A 46 -8.97 -8.24 16.89
C LEU A 46 -10.50 -8.20 16.85
N LEU A 47 -11.12 -7.34 17.66
CA LEU A 47 -12.56 -7.16 17.70
C LEU A 47 -12.96 -6.12 16.66
N LEU A 48 -13.25 -6.58 15.45
CA LEU A 48 -13.78 -5.74 14.39
C LEU A 48 -15.29 -5.59 14.55
N ALA A 49 -15.80 -4.38 14.31
CA ALA A 49 -17.23 -4.18 14.13
C ALA A 49 -17.73 -4.99 12.93
N ALA A 50 -18.98 -5.44 12.97
CA ALA A 50 -19.60 -6.06 11.81
C ALA A 50 -19.59 -5.08 10.63
N GLY A 51 -19.27 -5.59 9.44
CA GLY A 51 -19.40 -4.82 8.21
C GLY A 51 -20.87 -4.44 7.97
N ARG A 52 -21.10 -3.37 7.21
CA ARG A 52 -22.45 -3.01 6.76
C ARG A 52 -22.98 -4.13 5.86
N GLU A 53 -24.21 -4.56 6.09
CA GLU A 53 -24.89 -5.49 5.18
C GLU A 53 -25.58 -4.69 4.07
N GLY A 54 -25.47 -5.19 2.84
CA GLY A 54 -26.22 -4.77 1.67
C GLY A 54 -27.52 -5.57 1.51
N VAL A 55 -28.05 -5.58 0.29
CA VAL A 55 -29.30 -6.30 -0.02
C VAL A 55 -29.14 -7.80 0.21
N GLY A 56 -30.07 -8.41 0.96
CA GLY A 56 -30.09 -9.85 1.19
C GLY A 56 -29.07 -10.35 2.23
N GLY A 57 -28.54 -9.49 3.11
CA GLY A 57 -27.58 -9.87 4.15
C GLY A 57 -26.15 -10.09 3.62
N ILE A 58 -25.88 -9.72 2.38
CA ILE A 58 -24.54 -9.82 1.77
C ILE A 58 -23.71 -8.63 2.25
N PRO A 59 -22.46 -8.80 2.70
CA PRO A 59 -21.60 -7.69 3.08
C PRO A 59 -21.52 -6.64 1.95
N LEU A 60 -21.80 -5.38 2.31
CA LEU A 60 -21.71 -4.26 1.38
C LEU A 60 -20.24 -4.04 1.04
N ALA A 61 -19.85 -4.24 -0.21
CA ALA A 61 -18.49 -3.92 -0.61
C ALA A 61 -18.29 -2.40 -0.58
N ALA A 62 -17.15 -1.97 -0.03
CA ALA A 62 -16.76 -0.58 -0.06
C ALA A 62 -16.56 -0.09 -1.51
N TYR A 63 -16.13 -0.97 -2.43
CA TYR A 63 -15.86 -0.63 -3.82
C TYR A 63 -16.03 -1.84 -4.74
N HIS A 64 -16.66 -1.63 -5.91
CA HIS A 64 -16.87 -2.65 -6.95
C HIS A 64 -16.31 -2.22 -8.33
N GLY A 65 -15.57 -1.12 -8.44
CA GLY A 65 -15.05 -0.70 -9.75
C GLY A 65 -16.14 -0.49 -10.80
N ASP A 66 -15.89 -0.98 -12.02
CA ASP A 66 -16.79 -0.83 -13.16
C ASP A 66 -17.87 -1.93 -13.27
N SER A 67 -17.82 -2.98 -12.43
CA SER A 67 -18.82 -4.06 -12.43
C SER A 67 -18.80 -4.89 -11.14
N LEU A 68 -19.89 -5.59 -10.83
CA LEU A 68 -19.95 -6.48 -9.65
C LEU A 68 -18.87 -7.57 -9.61
N ASN A 69 -18.29 -7.92 -10.77
CA ASN A 69 -17.22 -8.92 -10.91
C ASN A 69 -15.82 -8.28 -11.07
N ALA A 70 -15.69 -6.97 -10.86
CA ALA A 70 -14.38 -6.32 -10.92
C ALA A 70 -13.52 -6.76 -9.73
N THR A 71 -12.23 -6.93 -10.00
CA THR A 71 -11.24 -7.21 -8.96
C THR A 71 -10.53 -5.91 -8.59
N SER A 72 -10.42 -5.62 -7.29
CA SER A 72 -9.71 -4.47 -6.77
C SER A 72 -9.01 -4.78 -5.46
N TRP A 73 -7.92 -4.07 -5.14
CA TRP A 73 -7.20 -4.21 -3.87
C TRP A 73 -6.40 -2.96 -3.49
N GLY A 74 -5.82 -2.99 -2.29
CA GLY A 74 -4.77 -2.04 -1.89
C GLY A 74 -5.22 -0.58 -1.88
N ALA A 75 -6.46 -0.32 -1.50
CA ALA A 75 -7.01 1.02 -1.48
C ALA A 75 -6.36 1.89 -0.38
N SER A 76 -6.12 3.16 -0.71
CA SER A 76 -5.83 4.23 0.24
C SER A 76 -7.03 5.18 0.27
N VAL A 77 -7.52 5.52 1.46
CA VAL A 77 -8.69 6.39 1.65
C VAL A 77 -8.29 7.60 2.49
N LEU A 78 -8.63 8.79 2.03
CA LEU A 78 -8.42 10.04 2.77
C LEU A 78 -9.73 10.83 2.85
N HIS A 79 -9.98 11.43 4.01
CA HIS A 79 -10.98 12.47 4.16
C HIS A 79 -10.44 13.79 3.62
N ALA A 80 -11.24 14.51 2.83
CA ALA A 80 -10.94 15.80 2.23
C ALA A 80 -11.72 16.90 2.98
N PRO A 81 -11.08 17.67 3.89
CA PRO A 81 -11.75 18.68 4.71
C PRO A 81 -12.36 19.82 3.88
N GLU A 82 -11.83 20.05 2.68
CA GLU A 82 -12.28 21.10 1.76
C GLU A 82 -13.71 20.89 1.26
N ASP A 83 -14.18 19.65 1.16
CA ASP A 83 -15.56 19.33 0.74
C ASP A 83 -16.27 18.35 1.67
N GLY A 84 -15.58 17.88 2.71
CA GLY A 84 -16.11 16.95 3.71
C GLY A 84 -16.20 15.50 3.27
N ARG A 85 -15.72 15.14 2.06
CA ARG A 85 -15.90 13.81 1.47
C ARG A 85 -14.72 12.88 1.69
N TYR A 86 -14.91 11.61 1.37
CA TYR A 86 -13.88 10.58 1.43
C TYR A 86 -13.49 10.18 0.01
N TYR A 87 -12.20 10.29 -0.28
CA TYR A 87 -11.62 9.91 -1.56
C TYR A 87 -10.81 8.64 -1.41
N MET A 88 -11.00 7.72 -2.35
CA MET A 88 -10.31 6.44 -2.43
C MET A 88 -9.46 6.40 -3.69
N TRP A 89 -8.19 6.03 -3.52
CA TRP A 89 -7.30 5.61 -4.60
C TRP A 89 -7.14 4.10 -4.49
N VAL A 90 -7.52 3.36 -5.52
CA VAL A 90 -7.62 1.90 -5.42
C VAL A 90 -7.08 1.24 -6.69
N ALA A 91 -6.32 0.16 -6.53
CA ALA A 91 -5.91 -0.66 -7.66
C ALA A 91 -7.11 -1.48 -8.12
N ALA A 92 -7.42 -1.43 -9.41
CA ALA A 92 -8.54 -2.14 -10.01
C ALA A 92 -8.10 -2.79 -11.33
N MET A 93 -8.63 -3.99 -11.60
CA MET A 93 -8.28 -4.72 -12.82
C MET A 93 -9.15 -4.26 -13.98
N THR A 94 -8.49 -3.81 -15.04
CA THR A 94 -9.15 -3.45 -16.29
C THR A 94 -9.50 -4.68 -17.13
N ASN A 95 -10.40 -4.50 -18.10
CA ASN A 95 -10.78 -5.51 -19.09
C ASN A 95 -11.27 -6.85 -18.52
N LYS A 96 -11.94 -6.81 -17.35
CA LYS A 96 -12.52 -7.98 -16.66
C LYS A 96 -11.46 -9.02 -16.26
N CYS A 97 -10.21 -8.62 -16.12
CA CYS A 97 -9.14 -9.53 -15.75
C CYS A 97 -9.11 -9.83 -14.24
N PRO A 98 -8.70 -11.04 -13.84
CA PRO A 98 -8.49 -11.39 -12.45
C PRO A 98 -7.20 -10.75 -11.90
N LEU A 99 -7.05 -10.78 -10.57
CA LEU A 99 -5.82 -10.38 -9.87
C LEU A 99 -4.56 -11.10 -10.39
N ALA A 100 -4.67 -12.30 -10.96
CA ALA A 100 -3.52 -13.01 -11.53
C ALA A 100 -2.83 -12.23 -12.67
N ASP A 101 -3.55 -11.34 -13.36
CA ASP A 101 -3.05 -10.53 -14.47
C ASP A 101 -2.60 -9.13 -14.05
N TRP A 102 -2.34 -8.92 -12.75
CA TRP A 102 -2.03 -7.62 -12.19
C TRP A 102 -0.92 -6.89 -12.95
N MET A 103 0.15 -7.58 -13.35
CA MET A 103 1.32 -6.97 -14.03
C MET A 103 0.98 -6.25 -15.34
N THR A 104 -0.13 -6.58 -16.01
CA THR A 104 -0.52 -5.95 -17.28
C THR A 104 -1.83 -5.18 -17.19
N ASN A 105 -2.69 -5.48 -16.21
CA ASN A 105 -4.09 -5.04 -16.20
C ASN A 105 -4.50 -4.20 -14.99
N SER A 106 -3.61 -3.99 -14.04
CA SER A 106 -3.93 -3.16 -12.89
C SER A 106 -3.69 -1.70 -13.17
N GLU A 107 -4.73 -0.92 -12.95
CA GLU A 107 -4.74 0.54 -13.01
C GLU A 107 -5.19 1.13 -11.67
N VAL A 108 -4.99 2.44 -11.47
CA VAL A 108 -5.45 3.12 -10.25
C VAL A 108 -6.71 3.91 -10.57
N HIS A 109 -7.81 3.58 -9.89
CA HIS A 109 -9.02 4.36 -9.92
C HIS A 109 -9.02 5.41 -8.80
N LEU A 110 -9.62 6.56 -9.08
CA LEU A 110 -10.10 7.51 -8.07
C LEU A 110 -11.59 7.30 -7.87
N ALA A 111 -12.03 7.17 -6.63
CA ALA A 111 -13.42 7.02 -6.24
C ALA A 111 -13.75 7.93 -5.04
N VAL A 112 -15.04 8.20 -4.81
CA VAL A 112 -15.51 9.11 -3.75
C VAL A 112 -16.73 8.56 -3.02
N SER A 113 -16.87 8.91 -1.75
CA SER A 113 -18.00 8.57 -0.89
C SER A 113 -18.27 9.73 0.06
N ASP A 114 -19.53 9.91 0.45
CA ASP A 114 -19.90 10.80 1.56
C ASP A 114 -19.65 10.15 2.94
N GLU A 115 -19.40 8.83 2.95
CA GLU A 115 -19.16 8.02 4.16
C GLU A 115 -17.74 7.40 4.17
N PRO A 116 -17.08 7.29 5.34
CA PRO A 116 -15.71 6.77 5.45
C PRO A 116 -15.56 5.31 4.99
N LEU A 117 -16.64 4.53 5.12
CA LEU A 117 -16.65 3.10 4.79
C LEU A 117 -17.24 2.81 3.40
N GLY A 118 -17.58 3.86 2.64
CA GLY A 118 -18.25 3.71 1.36
C GLY A 118 -19.78 3.52 1.47
N PRO A 119 -20.44 3.12 0.37
CA PRO A 119 -19.82 2.67 -0.87
C PRO A 119 -19.16 3.82 -1.66
N PHE A 120 -18.00 3.56 -2.24
CA PHE A 120 -17.26 4.52 -3.07
C PHE A 120 -17.69 4.39 -4.53
N ALA A 121 -18.03 5.52 -5.15
CA ALA A 121 -18.33 5.61 -6.58
C ALA A 121 -17.08 6.01 -7.37
N LYS A 122 -16.75 5.27 -8.43
CA LYS A 122 -15.63 5.61 -9.33
C LYS A 122 -15.87 6.98 -9.97
N ILE A 123 -14.88 7.85 -9.88
CA ILE A 123 -14.83 9.12 -10.62
C ILE A 123 -14.16 8.88 -11.98
N ARG A 124 -12.95 8.30 -11.97
CA ARG A 124 -12.14 8.07 -13.16
C ARG A 124 -11.00 7.10 -12.91
N THR A 125 -10.37 6.61 -13.98
CA THR A 125 -9.03 6.04 -13.94
C THR A 125 -8.01 7.18 -13.85
N LEU A 126 -7.11 7.12 -12.86
CA LEU A 126 -6.13 8.15 -12.54
C LEU A 126 -4.75 7.81 -13.10
N VAL A 127 -4.32 6.56 -12.93
CA VAL A 127 -3.09 6.03 -13.54
C VAL A 127 -3.46 4.82 -14.37
N SER A 128 -3.00 4.80 -15.63
CA SER A 128 -3.18 3.70 -16.59
C SER A 128 -2.59 2.37 -16.09
N PRO A 129 -2.83 1.26 -16.81
CA PRO A 129 -2.27 -0.05 -16.44
C PRO A 129 -0.76 -0.07 -16.25
N TRP A 130 -0.29 -0.98 -15.39
CA TRP A 130 0.99 -0.93 -14.69
C TRP A 130 1.01 0.13 -13.57
N ALA A 131 -0.05 0.11 -12.75
CA ALA A 131 -0.11 0.87 -11.51
C ALA A 131 -0.84 0.08 -10.42
N HIS A 132 -0.22 -0.07 -9.24
CA HIS A 132 -0.70 -0.92 -8.15
C HIS A 132 -0.46 -0.29 -6.79
N ASN A 133 -1.11 -0.85 -5.78
CA ASN A 133 -0.93 -0.52 -4.37
C ASN A 133 -0.84 1.00 -4.13
N PRO A 134 -1.84 1.78 -4.59
CA PRO A 134 -1.83 3.22 -4.42
C PRO A 134 -1.75 3.57 -2.92
N GLN A 135 -0.82 4.45 -2.58
CA GLN A 135 -0.67 5.04 -1.26
C GLN A 135 -0.72 6.55 -1.41
N THR A 136 -1.76 7.17 -0.88
CA THR A 136 -1.94 8.62 -0.98
C THR A 136 -1.74 9.27 0.38
N ILE A 137 -1.04 10.41 0.40
CA ILE A 137 -0.87 11.26 1.58
C ILE A 137 -1.28 12.70 1.27
N ARG A 138 -1.56 13.48 2.32
CA ARG A 138 -1.54 14.95 2.25
C ARG A 138 -0.15 15.42 2.66
N ALA A 139 0.66 15.83 1.69
CA ALA A 139 1.98 16.38 1.91
C ALA A 139 1.87 17.90 2.18
N PRO A 140 2.50 18.43 3.24
CA PRO A 140 2.60 19.88 3.43
C PRO A 140 3.28 20.54 2.23
N ASP A 141 2.66 21.59 1.70
CA ASP A 141 3.21 22.36 0.58
C ASP A 141 2.79 23.83 0.74
N ALA A 142 3.76 24.66 1.12
CA ALA A 142 3.53 26.09 1.32
C ALA A 142 3.30 26.88 0.01
N THR A 143 3.55 26.26 -1.15
CA THR A 143 3.31 26.88 -2.46
C THR A 143 1.87 26.72 -2.94
N VAL A 144 1.10 25.82 -2.31
CA VAL A 144 -0.32 25.59 -2.60
C VAL A 144 -1.17 26.36 -1.58
N ALA A 145 -2.25 27.00 -2.04
CA ALA A 145 -3.10 27.85 -1.20
C ALA A 145 -3.73 27.11 0.00
N SER A 146 -4.02 25.82 -0.14
CA SER A 146 -4.53 24.95 0.94
C SER A 146 -3.45 24.54 1.96
N GLY A 147 -2.19 24.91 1.75
CA GLY A 147 -1.04 24.52 2.57
C GLY A 147 -0.62 23.05 2.41
N HIS A 148 -1.25 22.31 1.50
CA HIS A 148 -0.92 20.91 1.25
C HIS A 148 -1.27 20.49 -0.19
N ALA A 149 -0.60 19.43 -0.65
CA ALA A 149 -0.94 18.71 -1.87
C ALA A 149 -1.28 17.25 -1.55
N TYR A 150 -2.17 16.66 -2.33
CA TYR A 150 -2.37 15.22 -2.34
C TYR A 150 -1.29 14.60 -3.20
N VAL A 151 -0.54 13.64 -2.64
CA VAL A 151 0.54 12.96 -3.33
C VAL A 151 0.27 11.46 -3.30
N LEU A 152 0.16 10.89 -4.49
CA LEU A 152 -0.07 9.47 -4.74
C LEU A 152 1.25 8.81 -5.13
N PHE A 153 1.55 7.74 -4.41
CA PHE A 153 2.63 6.81 -4.64
C PHE A 153 2.04 5.50 -5.13
N THR A 154 2.63 4.88 -6.15
CA THR A 154 2.16 3.60 -6.72
C THR A 154 3.34 2.66 -6.92
N LEU A 155 3.09 1.35 -7.00
CA LEU A 155 3.96 0.43 -7.73
C LEU A 155 3.65 0.60 -9.23
N GLY A 156 4.66 0.80 -10.06
CA GLY A 156 4.48 1.19 -11.47
C GLY A 156 4.01 2.64 -11.68
N ASP A 157 4.08 3.10 -12.92
CA ASP A 157 3.85 4.50 -13.34
C ASP A 157 2.82 4.64 -14.48
N GLY A 158 2.09 3.56 -14.78
CA GLY A 158 1.10 3.55 -15.86
C GLY A 158 1.68 3.31 -17.26
N LYS A 159 2.95 2.88 -17.37
CA LYS A 159 3.59 2.52 -18.64
C LYS A 159 3.72 0.99 -18.76
N ASN A 160 3.36 0.46 -19.93
CA ASN A 160 3.28 -0.99 -20.20
C ASN A 160 4.65 -1.66 -20.36
N TYR A 161 5.43 -1.81 -19.27
CA TYR A 161 6.70 -2.54 -19.32
C TYR A 161 6.54 -4.06 -19.41
N HIS A 162 5.37 -4.57 -19.04
CA HIS A 162 5.08 -6.01 -18.99
C HIS A 162 4.19 -6.50 -20.15
N GLY A 163 4.05 -5.68 -21.19
CA GLY A 163 3.16 -5.91 -22.32
C GLY A 163 1.84 -5.14 -22.19
N ASP A 164 1.05 -5.16 -23.26
CA ASP A 164 -0.23 -4.46 -23.29
C ASP A 164 -1.28 -5.10 -22.37
N PRO A 165 -2.25 -4.32 -21.86
CA PRO A 165 -3.36 -4.84 -21.08
C PRO A 165 -4.10 -5.94 -21.82
N LYS A 166 -4.28 -7.07 -21.14
CA LYS A 166 -5.04 -8.22 -21.67
C LYS A 166 -6.52 -7.90 -21.73
N VAL A 167 -7.28 -8.69 -22.50
CA VAL A 167 -8.73 -8.74 -22.45
C VAL A 167 -9.15 -10.10 -21.92
N CYS A 168 -9.86 -10.14 -20.78
CA CYS A 168 -10.17 -11.39 -20.07
C CYS A 168 -11.66 -11.74 -20.10
N ASP A 169 -12.27 -11.64 -21.29
CA ASP A 169 -13.65 -12.02 -21.56
C ASP A 169 -13.80 -13.48 -22.05
N GLY A 170 -12.72 -14.26 -21.95
CA GLY A 170 -12.64 -15.64 -22.42
C GLY A 170 -12.32 -15.80 -23.91
N ARG A 171 -11.92 -14.74 -24.63
CA ARG A 171 -11.66 -14.81 -26.10
C ARG A 171 -10.24 -14.48 -26.55
N SER A 172 -9.30 -14.15 -25.65
CA SER A 172 -8.01 -13.62 -26.10
C SER A 172 -6.86 -14.64 -26.12
N PRO A 173 -6.05 -14.65 -27.19
CA PRO A 173 -4.78 -15.36 -27.23
C PRO A 173 -3.75 -14.71 -26.30
N ALA A 174 -2.69 -15.45 -25.98
CA ALA A 174 -1.61 -15.01 -25.11
C ALA A 174 -0.96 -13.71 -25.63
N PRO A 175 -0.56 -12.77 -24.73
CA PRO A 175 0.08 -11.53 -25.14
C PRO A 175 1.47 -11.80 -25.75
N PRO A 176 1.92 -10.93 -26.68
CA PRO A 176 3.31 -10.94 -27.13
C PRO A 176 4.26 -10.62 -25.96
N MET A 177 5.51 -11.11 -26.07
CA MET A 177 6.55 -10.85 -25.07
C MET A 177 6.79 -9.34 -24.89
N PRO A 178 7.13 -8.90 -23.67
CA PRO A 178 7.40 -7.50 -23.39
C PRO A 178 8.60 -6.97 -24.20
N PRO A 179 8.64 -5.65 -24.44
CA PRO A 179 9.78 -5.02 -25.10
C PRO A 179 11.10 -5.28 -24.36
N VAL A 180 12.19 -5.22 -25.13
CA VAL A 180 13.57 -5.46 -24.71
C VAL A 180 13.88 -4.72 -23.39
N PRO A 181 14.58 -5.37 -22.44
CA PRO A 181 14.97 -4.72 -21.19
C PRO A 181 15.71 -3.40 -21.46
N PRO A 182 15.59 -2.42 -20.55
CA PRO A 182 16.28 -1.15 -20.69
C PRO A 182 17.80 -1.34 -20.84
N PRO A 183 18.50 -0.38 -21.48
CA PRO A 183 19.93 -0.45 -21.73
C PRO A 183 20.75 -0.70 -20.46
N PRO A 184 21.97 -1.26 -20.59
CA PRO A 184 22.81 -1.62 -19.46
C PRO A 184 23.11 -0.42 -18.54
N TRP A 185 23.03 -0.68 -17.24
CA TRP A 185 23.08 0.29 -16.15
C TRP A 185 24.48 0.92 -16.00
N VAL A 186 24.54 2.24 -15.82
CA VAL A 186 25.78 2.91 -15.40
C VAL A 186 25.88 2.84 -13.88
N VAL A 187 26.52 1.79 -13.37
CA VAL A 187 26.86 1.68 -11.95
C VAL A 187 28.05 2.58 -11.66
N LYS A 188 27.91 3.47 -10.67
CA LYS A 188 28.99 4.33 -10.19
C LYS A 188 29.34 3.97 -8.73
N PRO A 189 30.54 4.30 -8.25
CA PRO A 189 30.84 4.24 -6.83
C PRO A 189 29.83 5.07 -6.03
N CYS A 190 29.31 4.53 -4.93
CA CYS A 190 28.39 5.22 -4.03
C CYS A 190 29.09 6.39 -3.34
N ARG A 191 28.46 7.58 -3.29
CA ARG A 191 29.06 8.75 -2.61
C ARG A 191 29.35 8.53 -1.12
N PHE A 192 28.51 7.75 -0.44
CA PHE A 192 28.60 7.54 1.01
C PHE A 192 29.30 6.22 1.40
N GLY A 193 29.98 5.57 0.45
CA GLY A 193 30.52 4.22 0.65
C GLY A 193 29.42 3.16 0.79
N PRO A 194 29.78 1.86 0.82
CA PRO A 194 28.81 0.80 1.02
C PRO A 194 28.23 0.88 2.46
N PRO A 195 26.94 0.54 2.66
CA PRO A 195 26.43 0.24 3.99
C PRO A 195 27.31 -0.82 4.66
N HIS A 196 27.79 -0.55 5.88
CA HIS A 196 28.74 -1.42 6.60
C HIS A 196 28.29 -2.89 6.61
N GLY A 197 29.18 -3.80 6.18
CA GLY A 197 29.07 -5.24 6.44
C GLY A 197 28.51 -6.12 5.32
N GLN A 198 28.28 -5.61 4.11
CA GLN A 198 27.87 -6.42 2.97
C GLN A 198 28.96 -6.48 1.91
N HIS A 199 29.49 -7.68 1.64
CA HIS A 199 30.60 -7.94 0.71
C HIS A 199 30.14 -8.08 -0.76
N SER A 200 28.90 -7.71 -1.10
CA SER A 200 28.24 -8.06 -2.36
C SER A 200 27.70 -6.86 -3.18
N TRP A 201 28.21 -5.65 -2.93
CA TRP A 201 27.80 -4.43 -3.66
C TRP A 201 28.50 -4.30 -5.01
N ALA A 202 27.75 -3.99 -6.08
CA ALA A 202 28.31 -3.57 -7.37
C ALA A 202 28.56 -2.06 -7.46
N GLY A 203 27.85 -1.27 -6.65
CA GLY A 203 27.93 0.19 -6.63
C GLY A 203 26.54 0.80 -6.41
N CYS A 204 26.37 2.05 -6.83
CA CYS A 204 25.12 2.79 -6.73
C CYS A 204 24.68 3.35 -8.08
N MET A 205 23.39 3.67 -8.18
CA MET A 205 22.78 4.31 -9.33
C MET A 205 21.86 5.46 -8.91
N VAL A 206 21.47 6.30 -9.87
CA VAL A 206 20.28 7.15 -9.68
C VAL A 206 19.07 6.31 -10.03
N ALA A 207 18.11 6.23 -9.11
CA ALA A 207 16.86 5.53 -9.35
C ALA A 207 15.74 6.56 -9.49
N ASN A 208 15.00 6.49 -10.60
CA ASN A 208 13.86 7.37 -10.85
C ASN A 208 12.63 6.76 -10.17
N PHE A 209 11.86 7.61 -9.50
CA PHE A 209 10.65 7.24 -8.79
C PHE A 209 9.52 8.16 -9.25
N THR A 210 8.46 7.60 -9.80
CA THR A 210 7.32 8.39 -10.31
C THR A 210 6.26 8.50 -9.23
N LEU A 211 5.86 9.73 -8.93
CA LEU A 211 4.72 10.08 -8.09
C LEU A 211 3.71 10.93 -8.87
N PHE A 212 2.48 10.95 -8.39
CA PHE A 212 1.42 11.78 -8.94
C PHE A 212 0.95 12.74 -7.86
N TRP A 213 0.59 13.96 -8.23
CA TRP A 213 0.07 14.93 -7.24
C TRP A 213 -1.03 15.82 -7.78
N SER A 214 -1.85 16.34 -6.88
CA SER A 214 -2.92 17.30 -7.17
C SER A 214 -3.19 18.17 -5.94
N GLU A 215 -3.63 19.41 -6.13
CA GLU A 215 -3.99 20.32 -5.02
C GLU A 215 -5.30 19.89 -4.32
N THR A 216 -6.19 19.24 -5.07
CA THR A 216 -7.44 18.65 -4.55
C THR A 216 -7.57 17.20 -5.01
N PRO A 217 -8.28 16.32 -4.30
CA PRO A 217 -8.41 14.91 -4.67
C PRO A 217 -9.03 14.72 -6.05
N ALA A 218 -10.11 15.46 -6.32
CA ALA A 218 -10.82 15.42 -7.59
C ALA A 218 -10.15 16.23 -8.71
N GLY A 219 -9.14 17.05 -8.40
CA GLY A 219 -8.46 17.97 -9.30
C GLY A 219 -7.63 17.31 -10.40
N LYS A 220 -6.82 18.11 -11.09
CA LYS A 220 -5.93 17.64 -12.16
C LYS A 220 -4.65 17.06 -11.56
N TRP A 221 -4.47 15.75 -11.71
CA TRP A 221 -3.28 15.05 -11.29
C TRP A 221 -2.13 15.25 -12.29
N ARG A 222 -0.93 15.42 -11.76
CA ARG A 222 0.30 15.65 -12.52
C ARG A 222 1.33 14.60 -12.14
N GLU A 223 2.01 14.05 -13.13
CA GLU A 223 3.17 13.19 -12.93
C GLU A 223 4.38 14.03 -12.50
N HIS A 224 5.16 13.49 -11.59
CA HIS A 224 6.45 14.04 -11.18
C HIS A 224 7.43 12.89 -11.00
N THR A 225 8.62 13.02 -11.58
CA THR A 225 9.70 12.06 -11.40
C THR A 225 10.68 12.58 -10.36
N ALA A 226 10.69 11.95 -9.20
CA ALA A 226 11.72 12.14 -8.18
C ALA A 226 12.94 11.27 -8.49
N GLN A 227 14.10 11.65 -7.96
CA GLN A 227 15.34 10.89 -8.10
C GLN A 227 15.87 10.50 -6.73
N ILE A 228 16.10 9.21 -6.54
CA ILE A 228 16.86 8.70 -5.41
C ILE A 228 18.31 8.62 -5.84
N LEU A 229 19.13 9.47 -5.23
CA LEU A 229 20.56 9.49 -5.43
C LEU A 229 21.21 8.33 -4.67
N ASP A 230 22.29 7.80 -5.23
CA ASP A 230 23.10 6.75 -4.59
C ASP A 230 22.28 5.50 -4.18
N TRP A 231 21.33 5.09 -5.02
CA TRP A 231 20.54 3.89 -4.81
C TRP A 231 21.42 2.63 -4.90
N PRO A 232 21.49 1.80 -3.84
CA PRO A 232 22.39 0.64 -3.78
C PRO A 232 22.05 -0.44 -4.83
N VAL A 233 23.08 -0.97 -5.51
CA VAL A 233 22.95 -2.04 -6.52
C VAL A 233 23.78 -3.27 -6.13
N HIS A 234 23.15 -4.45 -6.21
CA HIS A 234 23.79 -5.74 -5.95
C HIS A 234 24.56 -6.26 -7.16
N HIS A 235 25.70 -6.94 -6.96
CA HIS A 235 26.60 -7.44 -8.03
C HIS A 235 25.94 -8.39 -9.04
N THR A 236 24.83 -9.02 -8.69
CA THR A 236 24.06 -9.87 -9.61
C THR A 236 23.22 -9.08 -10.61
N GLY A 237 23.34 -7.74 -10.65
CA GLY A 237 22.70 -6.91 -11.66
C GLY A 237 21.17 -6.96 -11.61
N ARG A 238 20.60 -7.38 -10.48
CA ARG A 238 19.16 -7.30 -10.20
C ARG A 238 18.90 -6.05 -9.37
N PRO A 239 18.74 -4.86 -9.97
CA PRO A 239 18.07 -3.77 -9.28
C PRO A 239 16.64 -4.25 -9.04
N TRP A 240 16.44 -4.85 -7.87
CA TRP A 240 15.22 -5.44 -7.31
C TRP A 240 13.96 -5.30 -8.19
N ASP A 241 13.63 -6.39 -8.89
CA ASP A 241 12.41 -6.74 -9.64
C ASP A 241 11.71 -5.72 -10.58
N TYR A 242 12.05 -4.43 -10.62
CA TYR A 242 11.32 -3.42 -11.41
C TYR A 242 12.16 -2.39 -12.17
N GLY A 243 13.47 -2.60 -12.32
CA GLY A 243 14.30 -1.84 -13.27
C GLY A 243 14.43 -0.33 -12.94
N PRO A 244 14.74 0.56 -13.92
CA PRO A 244 15.05 1.97 -13.70
C PRO A 244 13.81 2.81 -13.33
N TYR A 245 12.63 2.19 -13.44
CA TYR A 245 11.32 2.80 -13.31
C TYR A 245 10.62 2.43 -11.99
N GLY A 246 11.35 1.73 -11.10
CA GLY A 246 11.64 2.24 -9.76
C GLY A 246 10.49 2.50 -8.78
N ASN A 247 9.32 1.92 -8.98
CA ASN A 247 8.20 2.11 -8.06
C ASN A 247 8.04 0.86 -7.16
N TRP A 248 8.87 0.72 -6.11
CA TRP A 248 9.03 -0.53 -5.33
C TRP A 248 8.04 -0.71 -4.16
N ASN A 249 6.74 -0.66 -4.46
CA ASN A 249 5.68 -0.74 -3.44
C ASN A 249 5.89 0.29 -2.30
N PRO A 250 5.86 1.59 -2.63
CA PRO A 250 6.16 2.66 -1.70
C PRO A 250 5.11 2.77 -0.58
N ALA A 251 5.56 3.03 0.63
CA ALA A 251 4.75 3.30 1.82
C ALA A 251 5.23 4.63 2.44
N PRO A 252 4.65 5.77 2.01
CA PRO A 252 5.02 7.09 2.50
C PRO A 252 4.50 7.34 3.92
N ILE A 253 5.26 8.10 4.70
CA ILE A 253 4.91 8.60 6.04
C ILE A 253 5.28 10.08 6.11
N VAL A 254 4.34 10.90 6.53
CA VAL A 254 4.57 12.33 6.78
C VAL A 254 4.97 12.51 8.24
N HIS A 255 6.15 13.06 8.48
CA HIS A 255 6.63 13.41 9.81
C HIS A 255 6.13 14.81 10.21
N PRO A 256 5.91 15.11 11.51
CA PRO A 256 5.38 16.40 11.97
C PRO A 256 6.18 17.64 11.53
N ASN A 257 7.47 17.49 11.23
CA ASN A 257 8.32 18.57 10.71
C ASN A 257 8.14 18.81 9.19
N GLY A 258 7.19 18.14 8.54
CA GLY A 258 6.94 18.22 7.10
C GLY A 258 7.83 17.33 6.23
N THR A 259 8.80 16.61 6.81
CA THR A 259 9.59 15.63 6.05
C THR A 259 8.75 14.42 5.67
N ILE A 260 8.91 13.95 4.44
CA ILE A 260 8.26 12.73 3.96
C ILE A 260 9.30 11.60 3.92
N PHE A 261 9.00 10.51 4.61
CA PHE A 261 9.79 9.30 4.61
C PHE A 261 9.09 8.30 3.71
N VAL A 262 9.82 7.64 2.82
CA VAL A 262 9.24 6.60 1.96
C VAL A 262 9.90 5.28 2.30
N GLN A 263 9.11 4.37 2.90
CA GLN A 263 9.52 2.99 3.03
C GLN A 263 9.24 2.27 1.71
N VAL A 264 10.13 1.39 1.31
CA VAL A 264 9.99 0.64 0.05
C VAL A 264 10.35 -0.80 0.31
N ARG A 265 9.71 -1.72 -0.42
CA ARG A 265 10.08 -3.13 -0.34
C ARG A 265 11.43 -3.31 -1.02
N ALA A 266 12.46 -3.50 -0.21
CA ALA A 266 13.74 -4.03 -0.62
C ALA A 266 13.94 -5.40 0.06
N SER A 267 14.50 -6.33 -0.68
CA SER A 267 14.93 -7.68 -0.24
C SER A 267 16.15 -7.70 0.69
N SER A 268 16.72 -6.54 1.03
CA SER A 268 17.77 -6.39 2.03
C SER A 268 17.43 -5.23 2.95
N SER A 269 17.68 -5.42 4.24
CA SER A 269 17.39 -4.44 5.29
C SER A 269 18.30 -3.23 5.16
N PHE A 270 17.77 -2.06 4.78
CA PHE A 270 18.51 -0.81 4.80
C PHE A 270 18.10 0.02 6.02
N ARG A 271 19.10 0.48 6.78
CA ARG A 271 18.89 1.46 7.85
C ARG A 271 19.15 2.84 7.28
N LEU A 272 18.11 3.64 7.06
CA LEU A 272 18.27 5.07 6.82
C LEU A 272 18.82 5.69 8.11
N ARG A 273 20.10 6.08 8.14
CA ARG A 273 20.64 6.90 9.22
C ARG A 273 20.27 8.35 8.93
N TYR A 274 19.45 8.93 9.80
CA TYR A 274 19.36 10.37 9.94
C TYR A 274 20.63 10.82 10.67
N THR A 275 21.56 11.45 9.96
CA THR A 275 22.60 12.25 10.60
C THR A 275 21.98 13.61 10.91
N SER A 276 21.86 13.91 12.20
CA SER A 276 21.63 15.27 12.73
C SER A 276 22.78 16.20 12.36
#